data_AF-A0ABD3P144-F1
#
_entry.id   AF-A0ABD3P144-F1
#
_cell.length_a   1.000
_cell.length_b   1.000
_cell.length_c   1.000
_cell.angle_alpha   90.00
_cell.angle_beta   90.00
_cell.angle_gamma   90.00
#
_symmetry.space_group_name_H-M   'P 1'
#
loop_
_entity.id
_entity.type
_entity.pdbx_description
1 polymer ?
#
loop_
_entity_poly.entity_id
_entity_poly.type
_entity_poly.pdbx_seq_one_letter_code
_entity_poly.pdbx_strand_id
1 'polypeptide(L)'
;MPPSTSICSSLILFAAGTSFGILLDRYLLRIQQVDITINDPIQFEASIRQYFNSNSSTNNSNEPCPLDVSPTNIHNFQQGSLTLLLTDIQNTLPHHIYSYITKLLLSRGIHKAMRMRCELINYKKVLVHYQQRYEVMEKSLRRMLAVFHRDEVGNGTTSTSTTAAAYNDSVDKEDIQTSIRLHRELSTIRGCLHILRDVRVWTKNICCIPRWIQVEDSNRDISMAENNRLFVAGDAAIYKIPNGFAIHEIWRGFCNTEKEYRVKFRNMLMARQTPWPPYSIGNKSSKSQQLACALCDVSVGKAWMSRNQVCWKCADQIKCRGLCPYEKGHPAYLCPHDLSCFSCEGHSCLECRVLRGDGTTFLEMLELGIMIQRQDDDGDATQCKQDESPSFTPFTHVFMDFDQTLSSSKSGGIPRVDRHGCNPQLLQILKQSALGDAKLPEVHIVTRQNHTRVNQILTFLDAFGVKLPKSRLHCLGGTAETKAERINSIMMERQCSKKHALFVDDNPAEVCHDGIRNSKNVISVLFVTKDFSCLSSIKQ
;
A
#
# COMPACT_ATOMS: atom_id res chain seq x y z
N MET A 1 27.20 -26.29 -13.66
CA MET A 1 25.96 -25.54 -13.90
C MET A 1 25.33 -25.16 -12.56
N PRO A 2 25.37 -23.89 -12.16
CA PRO A 2 24.57 -23.38 -11.06
C PRO A 2 23.31 -22.65 -11.57
N PRO A 3 22.21 -22.62 -10.81
CA PRO A 3 21.02 -21.87 -11.17
C PRO A 3 21.20 -20.39 -10.80
N SER A 4 20.72 -19.55 -11.70
CA SER A 4 20.60 -18.11 -11.61
C SER A 4 19.55 -17.67 -10.59
N THR A 5 19.88 -16.71 -9.72
CA THR A 5 18.91 -15.92 -8.96
C THR A 5 19.20 -14.42 -9.07
N SER A 6 18.29 -13.72 -9.78
CA SER A 6 17.71 -12.40 -9.48
C SER A 6 18.70 -11.22 -9.30
N ILE A 7 18.91 -10.29 -10.23
CA ILE A 7 17.99 -9.31 -10.86
C ILE A 7 16.92 -8.74 -9.91
N CYS A 8 17.36 -8.01 -8.87
CA CYS A 8 16.48 -7.02 -8.23
C CYS A 8 17.19 -5.78 -7.66
N SER A 9 18.51 -5.64 -7.79
CA SER A 9 19.26 -4.51 -7.19
C SER A 9 19.61 -3.38 -8.18
N SER A 10 19.27 -3.51 -9.46
CA SER A 10 19.79 -2.62 -10.52
C SER A 10 18.83 -1.51 -10.97
N LEU A 11 17.61 -1.43 -10.44
CA LEU A 11 16.57 -0.52 -10.96
C LEU A 11 16.30 0.73 -10.11
N ILE A 12 16.97 0.90 -8.96
CA ILE A 12 16.84 2.12 -8.13
C ILE A 12 18.09 3.04 -8.24
N LEU A 13 19.17 2.59 -8.88
CA LEU A 13 20.44 3.33 -8.96
C LEU A 13 20.71 4.05 -10.30
N PHE A 14 19.81 3.97 -11.28
CA PHE A 14 20.12 4.45 -12.64
C PHE A 14 19.65 5.87 -13.00
N ALA A 15 19.14 6.66 -12.06
CA ALA A 15 18.60 8.00 -12.38
C ALA A 15 19.45 9.21 -11.95
N ALA A 16 20.67 9.04 -11.41
CA ALA A 16 21.47 10.18 -10.93
C ALA A 16 22.99 10.05 -11.14
N GLY A 17 23.44 9.23 -12.10
CA GLY A 17 24.78 8.66 -12.09
C GLY A 17 25.78 9.08 -13.18
N THR A 18 25.56 10.09 -14.02
CA THR A 18 26.44 10.31 -15.19
C THR A 18 27.13 11.68 -15.29
N SER A 19 27.22 12.47 -14.22
CA SER A 19 28.03 13.72 -14.28
C SER A 19 28.84 14.07 -13.03
N PHE A 20 28.99 13.15 -12.06
CA PHE A 20 29.60 13.48 -10.76
C PHE A 20 30.96 12.82 -10.46
N GLY A 21 31.48 11.98 -11.37
CA GLY A 21 32.68 11.16 -11.13
C GLY A 21 34.02 11.89 -11.12
N ILE A 22 34.11 13.13 -11.60
CA ILE A 22 35.40 13.81 -11.84
C ILE A 22 35.80 14.78 -10.71
N LEU A 23 34.88 15.12 -9.78
CA LEU A 23 35.15 16.03 -8.66
C LEU A 23 35.46 15.34 -7.32
N LEU A 24 35.22 14.03 -7.22
CA LEU A 24 35.37 13.26 -5.98
C LEU A 24 36.82 12.85 -5.68
N ASP A 25 37.66 12.69 -6.71
CA ASP A 25 39.04 12.21 -6.57
C ASP A 25 40.00 13.25 -5.95
N ARG A 26 39.65 14.54 -5.94
CA ARG A 26 40.50 15.59 -5.32
C ARG A 26 40.22 15.83 -3.85
N TYR A 27 39.11 15.33 -3.29
CA TYR A 27 38.72 15.61 -1.90
C TYR A 27 39.12 14.49 -0.93
N LEU A 28 39.27 13.25 -1.41
CA LEU A 28 39.64 12.10 -0.58
C LEU A 28 41.14 12.04 -0.23
N LEU A 29 41.99 12.81 -0.90
CA LEU A 29 43.43 12.87 -0.63
C LEU A 29 43.81 13.73 0.61
N ARG A 30 42.85 14.34 1.32
CA ARG A 30 43.13 15.21 2.49
C ARG A 30 42.78 14.63 3.87
N ILE A 31 42.21 13.43 3.97
CA ILE A 31 41.76 12.86 5.26
C ILE A 31 42.76 11.82 5.84
N GLN A 32 43.88 11.54 5.15
CA GLN A 32 44.92 10.60 5.61
C GLN A 32 45.98 11.21 6.56
N GLN A 33 45.63 12.06 7.53
CA GLN A 33 46.63 12.66 8.44
C GLN A 33 46.33 12.50 9.94
N VAL A 34 45.91 11.31 10.37
CA VAL A 34 46.11 10.87 11.76
C VAL A 34 46.58 9.42 11.75
N ASP A 35 47.90 9.23 11.68
CA ASP A 35 48.54 7.94 11.88
C ASP A 35 48.55 7.61 13.37
N ILE A 36 47.55 6.83 13.79
CA ILE A 36 47.64 6.01 14.99
C ILE A 36 47.54 4.56 14.51
N THR A 37 48.65 3.99 14.06
CA THR A 37 48.76 2.55 13.85
C THR A 37 48.89 1.87 15.22
N ILE A 38 47.76 1.61 15.87
CA ILE A 38 47.72 0.71 17.03
C ILE A 38 47.22 -0.65 16.54
N ASN A 39 48.17 -1.53 16.27
CA ASN A 39 47.89 -2.90 15.81
C ASN A 39 47.58 -3.87 16.97
N ASP A 40 47.59 -3.39 18.23
CA ASP A 40 47.28 -4.20 19.41
C ASP A 40 46.15 -3.57 20.24
N PRO A 41 44.93 -4.16 20.22
CA PRO A 41 43.79 -3.70 21.01
C PRO A 41 44.07 -3.61 22.52
N ILE A 42 44.97 -4.45 23.05
CA ILE A 42 45.31 -4.48 24.47
C ILE A 42 46.12 -3.23 24.83
N GLN A 43 47.05 -2.82 23.96
CA GLN A 43 47.83 -1.60 24.16
C GLN A 43 46.98 -0.34 24.02
N PHE A 44 45.98 -0.34 23.12
CA PHE A 44 45.02 0.75 22.99
C PHE A 44 44.20 0.91 24.28
N GLU A 45 43.61 -0.17 24.77
CA GLU A 45 42.81 -0.16 25.99
C GLU A 45 43.64 0.28 27.20
N ALA A 46 44.86 -0.24 27.36
CA ALA A 46 45.78 0.16 28.42
C ALA A 46 46.11 1.66 28.35
N SER A 47 46.33 2.21 27.16
CA SER A 47 46.64 3.64 26.95
C SER A 47 45.45 4.54 27.30
N ILE A 48 44.23 4.15 26.91
CA ILE A 48 42.99 4.88 27.26
C ILE A 48 42.77 4.84 28.77
N ARG A 49 42.91 3.68 29.42
CA ARG A 49 42.78 3.53 30.88
C ARG A 49 43.82 4.37 31.62
N GLN A 50 45.07 4.36 31.16
CA GLN A 50 46.14 5.17 31.75
C GLN A 50 45.85 6.67 31.63
N TYR A 51 45.36 7.13 30.46
CA TYR A 51 44.99 8.52 30.23
C TYR A 51 43.87 9.01 31.17
N PHE A 52 42.83 8.19 31.38
CA PHE A 52 41.74 8.54 32.29
C PHE A 52 42.20 8.50 33.76
N ASN A 53 42.98 7.49 34.15
CA ASN A 53 43.53 7.37 35.51
C ASN A 53 44.51 8.51 35.84
N SER A 54 45.32 8.97 34.88
CA SER A 54 46.27 10.08 35.09
C SER A 54 45.61 11.45 35.19
N ASN A 55 44.45 11.63 34.55
CA ASN A 55 43.69 12.88 34.59
C ASN A 55 42.69 12.95 35.77
N SER A 56 42.40 11.82 36.42
CA SER A 56 41.47 11.72 37.55
C SER A 56 41.94 12.47 38.80
N SER A 57 43.25 12.69 38.95
CA SER A 57 43.84 13.35 40.13
C SER A 57 43.64 14.87 40.17
N THR A 58 43.13 15.50 39.10
CA THR A 58 42.98 16.97 39.01
C THR A 58 41.53 17.47 38.95
N ASN A 59 40.54 16.59 38.77
CA ASN A 59 39.12 16.95 38.74
C ASN A 59 38.31 15.90 39.48
N ASN A 60 37.45 16.32 40.43
CA ASN A 60 36.52 15.53 41.25
C ASN A 60 36.01 14.23 40.57
N SER A 61 36.77 13.14 40.66
CA SER A 61 36.56 11.94 39.85
C SER A 61 35.81 10.86 40.63
N ASN A 62 34.47 10.88 40.51
CA ASN A 62 33.67 9.66 40.66
C ASN A 62 33.09 9.20 39.30
N GLU A 63 33.53 9.79 38.18
CA GLU A 63 33.09 9.32 36.87
C GLU A 63 33.89 8.06 36.48
N PRO A 64 33.23 6.91 36.29
CA PRO A 64 33.89 5.66 35.93
C PRO A 64 34.51 5.78 34.54
N CYS A 65 35.61 5.04 34.30
CA CYS A 65 36.23 4.97 32.98
C CYS A 65 35.15 4.65 31.92
N PRO A 66 35.13 5.31 30.75
CA PRO A 66 34.15 5.02 29.71
C PRO A 66 34.23 3.59 29.16
N LEU A 67 35.32 2.86 29.48
CA LEU A 67 35.48 1.43 29.19
C LEU A 67 34.99 0.51 30.32
N ASP A 68 34.73 1.04 31.52
CA ASP A 68 34.17 0.30 32.63
C ASP A 68 32.65 0.40 32.61
N VAL A 69 31.97 -0.74 32.50
CA VAL A 69 30.50 -0.79 32.50
C VAL A 69 30.00 -0.32 33.86
N SER A 70 29.22 0.76 33.86
CA SER A 70 28.54 1.33 35.03
C SER A 70 27.07 1.57 34.70
N PRO A 71 26.19 1.70 35.71
CA PRO A 71 24.77 2.00 35.48
C PRO A 71 24.54 3.26 34.63
N THR A 72 25.45 4.23 34.68
CA THR A 72 25.35 5.50 33.95
C THR A 72 25.84 5.41 32.50
N ASN A 73 26.75 4.49 32.18
CA ASN A 73 27.31 4.36 30.83
C ASN A 73 26.96 3.05 30.10
N ILE A 74 26.21 2.12 30.74
CA ILE A 74 25.81 0.82 30.16
C ILE A 74 25.08 0.97 28.81
N HIS A 75 24.41 2.11 28.59
CA HIS A 75 23.75 2.46 27.34
C HIS A 75 24.70 2.71 26.16
N ASN A 76 25.97 2.99 26.43
CA ASN A 76 27.02 3.26 25.44
C ASN A 76 27.78 2.01 24.99
N PHE A 77 27.64 0.88 25.70
CA PHE A 77 28.17 -0.41 25.28
C PHE A 77 27.33 -1.00 24.13
N GLN A 78 27.86 -1.99 23.39
CA GLN A 78 27.20 -2.60 22.21
C GLN A 78 25.90 -3.36 22.57
N GLN A 79 24.85 -2.62 22.91
CA GLN A 79 23.55 -3.21 23.21
C GLN A 79 22.84 -3.60 21.90
N GLY A 80 22.56 -4.90 21.73
CA GLY A 80 21.81 -5.41 20.56
C GLY A 80 22.64 -6.16 19.52
N SER A 81 23.91 -6.48 19.81
CA SER A 81 24.67 -7.46 19.03
C SER A 81 24.25 -8.87 19.44
N LEU A 82 23.66 -9.64 18.52
CA LEU A 82 23.35 -11.04 18.77
C LEU A 82 24.62 -11.84 19.07
N THR A 83 25.74 -11.50 18.43
CA THR A 83 27.04 -12.15 18.67
C THR A 83 27.48 -11.99 20.12
N LEU A 84 27.39 -10.76 20.68
CA LEU A 84 27.76 -10.54 22.08
C LEU A 84 26.84 -11.30 23.04
N LEU A 85 25.53 -11.28 22.78
CA LEU A 85 24.57 -12.06 23.56
C LEU A 85 24.91 -13.56 23.54
N LEU A 86 25.23 -14.11 22.36
CA LEU A 86 25.59 -15.52 22.23
C LEU A 86 26.91 -15.83 22.94
N THR A 87 27.91 -14.94 22.86
CA THR A 87 29.17 -15.07 23.60
C THR A 87 28.94 -15.06 25.12
N ASP A 88 28.10 -14.16 25.63
CA ASP A 88 27.79 -14.07 27.06
C ASP A 88 27.07 -15.34 27.55
N ILE A 89 26.09 -15.83 26.78
CA ILE A 89 25.39 -17.09 27.07
C ILE A 89 26.36 -18.27 27.04
N GLN A 90 27.26 -18.31 26.05
CA GLN A 90 28.26 -19.37 25.91
C GLN A 90 29.22 -19.39 27.11
N ASN A 91 29.62 -18.23 27.62
CA ASN A 91 30.54 -18.11 28.74
C ASN A 91 29.87 -18.37 30.11
N THR A 92 28.54 -18.21 30.19
CA THR A 92 27.80 -18.31 31.47
C THR A 92 27.12 -19.67 31.66
N LEU A 93 26.70 -20.34 30.59
CA LEU A 93 25.89 -21.55 30.67
C LEU A 93 26.63 -22.80 30.19
N PRO A 94 26.27 -23.99 30.72
CA PRO A 94 26.74 -25.26 30.18
C PRO A 94 26.46 -25.39 28.67
N HIS A 95 27.41 -25.98 27.94
CA HIS A 95 27.41 -26.05 26.47
C HIS A 95 26.09 -26.56 25.87
N HIS A 96 25.46 -27.57 26.49
CA HIS A 96 24.21 -28.15 25.98
C HIS A 96 23.03 -27.16 26.06
N ILE A 97 22.99 -26.31 27.09
CA ILE A 97 21.96 -25.27 27.27
C ILE A 97 22.18 -24.13 26.27
N TYR A 98 23.41 -23.64 26.15
CA TYR A 98 23.78 -22.62 25.16
C TYR A 98 23.44 -23.07 23.73
N SER A 99 23.79 -24.31 23.36
CA SER A 99 23.50 -24.85 22.02
C SER A 99 22.00 -24.88 21.73
N TYR A 100 21.18 -25.29 22.70
CA TYR A 100 19.72 -25.28 22.59
C TYR A 100 19.16 -23.86 22.41
N ILE A 101 19.55 -22.92 23.29
CA ILE A 101 19.11 -21.53 23.23
C ILE A 101 19.50 -20.91 21.89
N THR A 102 20.73 -21.10 21.43
CA THR A 102 21.21 -20.56 20.15
C THR A 102 20.36 -21.05 18.97
N LYS A 103 20.10 -22.36 18.88
CA LYS A 103 19.25 -22.95 17.84
C LYS A 103 17.82 -22.42 17.90
N LEU A 104 17.29 -22.21 19.10
CA LEU A 104 15.96 -21.63 19.31
C LEU A 104 15.91 -20.16 18.84
N LEU A 105 16.90 -19.34 19.20
CA LEU A 105 16.95 -17.93 18.77
C LEU A 105 17.09 -17.83 17.24
N LEU A 106 17.89 -18.71 16.62
CA LEU A 106 18.07 -18.76 15.17
C LEU A 106 16.79 -19.20 14.45
N SER A 107 16.14 -20.28 14.90
CA SER A 107 14.91 -20.82 14.28
C SER A 107 13.74 -19.84 14.39
N ARG A 108 13.67 -19.06 15.48
CA ARG A 108 12.70 -17.97 15.65
C ARG A 108 13.04 -16.71 14.87
N GLY A 109 14.14 -16.68 14.12
CA GLY A 109 14.48 -15.57 13.23
C GLY A 109 15.08 -14.34 13.93
N ILE A 110 15.54 -14.46 15.18
CA ILE A 110 16.06 -13.31 15.95
C ILE A 110 17.29 -12.69 15.28
N HIS A 111 18.14 -13.50 14.64
CA HIS A 111 19.26 -13.00 13.83
C HIS A 111 18.81 -12.09 12.68
N LYS A 112 17.71 -12.42 11.99
CA LYS A 112 17.14 -11.59 10.92
C LYS A 112 16.59 -10.29 11.49
N ALA A 113 15.88 -10.35 12.61
CA ALA A 113 15.33 -9.18 13.28
C ALA A 113 16.42 -8.20 13.75
N MET A 114 17.49 -8.71 14.38
CA MET A 114 18.63 -7.90 14.79
C MET A 114 19.35 -7.29 13.59
N ARG A 115 19.54 -8.06 12.50
CA ARG A 115 20.13 -7.54 11.25
C ARG A 115 19.28 -6.43 10.64
N MET A 116 17.98 -6.65 10.49
CA MET A 116 17.05 -5.65 9.97
C MET A 116 17.04 -4.37 10.81
N ARG A 117 17.15 -4.48 12.13
CA ARG A 117 17.31 -3.33 13.00
C ARG A 117 18.61 -2.57 12.73
N CYS A 118 19.74 -3.27 12.55
CA CYS A 118 21.00 -2.64 12.15
C CYS A 118 20.86 -1.91 10.81
N GLU A 119 20.22 -2.53 9.83
CA GLU A 119 19.94 -1.90 8.54
C GLU A 119 19.02 -0.67 8.68
N LEU A 120 17.99 -0.72 9.52
CA LEU A 120 17.12 0.44 9.80
C LEU A 120 17.88 1.58 10.49
N ILE A 121 18.80 1.27 11.40
CA ILE A 121 19.66 2.27 12.04
C ILE A 121 20.60 2.91 11.01
N ASN A 122 21.21 2.10 10.14
CA ASN A 122 22.07 2.58 9.06
C ASN A 122 21.28 3.44 8.06
N TYR A 123 20.09 2.99 7.67
CA TYR A 123 19.17 3.74 6.83
C TYR A 123 18.81 5.09 7.47
N LYS A 124 18.49 5.13 8.76
CA LYS A 124 18.25 6.38 9.50
C LYS A 124 19.45 7.33 9.45
N LYS A 125 20.68 6.82 9.57
CA LYS A 125 21.90 7.64 9.44
C LYS A 125 22.05 8.20 8.03
N VAL A 126 21.80 7.39 7.01
CA VAL A 126 21.80 7.84 5.60
C VAL A 126 20.76 8.93 5.37
N LEU A 127 19.54 8.78 5.90
CA LEU A 127 18.50 9.82 5.84
C LEU A 127 18.92 11.13 6.50
N VAL A 128 19.66 11.09 7.61
CA VAL A 128 20.22 12.30 8.24
C VAL A 128 21.16 13.03 7.28
N HIS A 129 22.08 12.31 6.63
CA HIS A 129 23.01 12.93 5.68
C HIS A 129 22.29 13.53 4.47
N TYR A 130 21.27 12.84 3.94
CA TYR A 130 20.42 13.40 2.89
C TYR A 130 19.69 14.65 3.36
N GLN A 131 19.05 14.62 4.52
CA GLN A 131 18.35 15.77 5.08
C GLN A 131 19.30 16.98 5.20
N GLN A 132 20.48 16.80 5.79
CA GLN A 132 21.48 17.87 5.92
C GLN A 132 21.90 18.43 4.55
N ARG A 133 22.14 17.57 3.56
CA ARG A 133 22.51 17.98 2.20
C ARG A 133 21.40 18.79 1.52
N TYR A 134 20.16 18.33 1.62
CA TYR A 134 19.01 19.04 1.04
C TYR A 134 18.73 20.36 1.76
N GLU A 135 18.95 20.47 3.08
CA GLU A 135 18.83 21.72 3.82
C GLU A 135 19.87 22.77 3.38
N VAL A 136 21.11 22.34 3.09
CA VAL A 136 22.15 23.22 2.51
C VAL A 136 21.77 23.68 1.11
N MET A 137 21.24 22.77 0.28
CA MET A 137 20.80 23.08 -1.07
C MET A 137 19.60 24.04 -1.07
N GLU A 138 18.62 23.82 -0.18
CA GLU A 138 17.47 24.70 0.00
C GLU A 138 17.92 26.13 0.37
N LYS A 139 18.84 26.26 1.34
CA LYS A 139 19.41 27.57 1.72
C LYS A 139 20.11 28.25 0.56
N SER A 140 20.83 27.49 -0.27
CA SER A 140 21.54 28.02 -1.44
C SER A 140 20.58 28.53 -2.52
N LEU A 141 19.51 27.78 -2.82
CA LEU A 141 18.46 28.22 -3.75
C LEU A 141 17.69 29.43 -3.26
N ARG A 142 17.35 29.49 -1.96
CA ARG A 142 16.73 30.69 -1.37
C ARG A 142 17.62 31.92 -1.52
N ARG A 143 18.94 31.79 -1.34
CA ARG A 143 19.91 32.90 -1.54
C ARG A 143 19.98 33.33 -2.99
N MET A 144 20.02 32.40 -3.94
CA MET A 144 19.98 32.72 -5.38
C MET A 144 18.70 33.45 -5.76
N LEU A 145 17.53 32.97 -5.30
CA LEU A 145 16.24 33.64 -5.53
C LEU A 145 16.19 35.07 -4.94
N ALA A 146 16.82 35.30 -3.79
CA ALA A 146 16.86 36.64 -3.17
C ALA A 146 17.62 37.68 -4.02
N VAL A 147 18.55 37.26 -4.90
CA VAL A 147 19.24 38.17 -5.82
C VAL A 147 18.25 38.71 -6.85
N PHE A 148 17.41 37.85 -7.44
CA PHE A 148 16.39 38.25 -8.42
C PHE A 148 15.29 39.16 -7.84
N HIS A 149 15.11 39.20 -6.52
CA HIS A 149 14.12 40.07 -5.86
C HIS A 149 14.69 41.42 -5.39
N ARG A 150 16.01 41.64 -5.45
CA ARG A 150 16.63 42.88 -4.94
C ARG A 150 16.56 44.06 -5.92
N ASP A 151 16.47 43.78 -7.21
CA ASP A 151 16.56 44.82 -8.24
C ASP A 151 15.25 45.59 -8.48
N GLU A 152 14.12 45.11 -7.95
CA GLU A 152 12.81 45.79 -8.12
C GLU A 152 12.53 46.88 -7.07
N VAL A 153 13.27 46.94 -5.94
CA VAL A 153 12.89 47.80 -4.79
C VAL A 153 13.83 48.99 -4.58
N GLY A 154 14.96 49.07 -5.29
CA GLY A 154 16.03 50.04 -5.02
C GLY A 154 16.35 50.99 -6.17
N ASN A 155 15.45 51.93 -6.48
CA ASN A 155 15.78 53.32 -6.89
C ASN A 155 14.50 54.07 -7.33
N GLY A 156 13.64 54.35 -6.36
CA GLY A 156 12.56 55.35 -6.48
C GLY A 156 13.07 56.79 -6.34
N THR A 157 14.28 57.11 -6.83
CA THR A 157 14.76 58.49 -6.92
C THR A 157 14.34 59.09 -8.25
N THR A 158 13.13 59.65 -8.23
CA THR A 158 12.69 60.85 -8.97
C THR A 158 13.73 61.48 -9.89
N SER A 159 13.87 60.91 -11.09
CA SER A 159 14.46 61.61 -12.23
C SER A 159 13.39 61.66 -13.32
N THR A 160 12.69 62.78 -13.37
CA THR A 160 11.85 63.19 -14.50
C THR A 160 12.71 63.26 -15.76
N SER A 161 12.78 62.18 -16.55
CA SER A 161 13.29 62.22 -17.91
C SER A 161 12.36 61.46 -18.87
N THR A 162 11.88 62.20 -19.85
CA THR A 162 10.75 61.93 -20.74
C THR A 162 11.09 61.00 -21.92
N THR A 163 11.93 59.97 -21.72
CA THR A 163 12.34 59.05 -22.81
C THR A 163 12.20 57.56 -22.46
N ALA A 164 11.24 57.22 -21.59
CA ALA A 164 11.06 55.88 -21.00
C ALA A 164 10.24 54.86 -21.80
N ALA A 165 10.16 54.97 -23.14
CA ALA A 165 9.34 54.06 -23.95
C ALA A 165 10.11 52.92 -24.65
N ALA A 166 11.45 52.94 -24.65
CA ALA A 166 12.25 51.99 -25.45
C ALA A 166 13.19 51.08 -24.64
N TYR A 167 13.29 51.24 -23.31
CA TYR A 167 14.27 50.52 -22.48
C TYR A 167 13.67 49.46 -21.54
N ASN A 168 12.34 49.32 -21.49
CA ASN A 168 11.67 48.47 -20.49
C ASN A 168 11.10 47.14 -21.02
N ASP A 169 11.33 46.78 -22.29
CA ASP A 169 10.80 45.51 -22.86
C ASP A 169 11.84 44.36 -22.87
N SER A 170 13.03 44.62 -22.31
CA SER A 170 14.10 43.63 -22.12
C SER A 170 14.52 43.48 -20.65
N VAL A 171 13.60 43.69 -19.69
CA VAL A 171 13.72 42.94 -18.43
C VAL A 171 13.70 41.48 -18.86
N ASP A 172 14.87 40.85 -18.78
CA ASP A 172 15.23 39.71 -19.60
C ASP A 172 14.21 38.59 -19.37
N LYS A 173 13.49 38.20 -20.43
CA LYS A 173 12.58 37.04 -20.35
C LYS A 173 13.31 35.81 -19.80
N GLU A 174 14.63 35.76 -19.98
CA GLU A 174 15.54 34.77 -19.42
C GLU A 174 15.64 34.84 -17.88
N ASP A 175 15.69 36.02 -17.26
CA ASP A 175 15.72 36.19 -15.80
C ASP A 175 14.41 35.74 -15.16
N ILE A 176 13.26 36.11 -15.76
CA ILE A 176 11.94 35.66 -15.31
C ILE A 176 11.84 34.13 -15.42
N GLN A 177 12.27 33.55 -16.55
CA GLN A 177 12.27 32.09 -16.73
C GLN A 177 13.20 31.38 -15.74
N THR A 178 14.36 31.96 -15.47
CA THR A 178 15.34 31.45 -14.50
C THR A 178 14.77 31.50 -13.08
N SER A 179 14.14 32.60 -12.68
CA SER A 179 13.46 32.74 -11.38
C SER A 179 12.34 31.70 -11.22
N ILE A 180 11.49 31.53 -12.23
CA ILE A 180 10.42 30.50 -12.22
C ILE A 180 11.02 29.10 -12.06
N ARG A 181 12.10 28.79 -12.77
CA ARG A 181 12.80 27.50 -12.66
C ARG A 181 13.34 27.29 -11.26
N LEU A 182 14.03 28.26 -10.69
CA LEU A 182 14.58 28.20 -9.33
C LEU A 182 13.48 28.02 -8.27
N HIS A 183 12.33 28.68 -8.42
CA HIS A 183 11.17 28.50 -7.55
C HIS A 183 10.59 27.07 -7.61
N ARG A 184 10.54 26.47 -8.80
CA ARG A 184 10.12 25.07 -8.98
C ARG A 184 11.08 24.12 -8.29
N GLU A 185 12.38 24.25 -8.52
CA GLU A 185 13.40 23.41 -7.88
C GLU A 185 13.37 23.55 -6.35
N LEU A 186 13.24 24.78 -5.84
CA LEU A 186 13.09 25.04 -4.41
C LEU A 186 11.85 24.33 -3.83
N SER A 187 10.72 24.38 -4.54
CA SER A 187 9.48 23.72 -4.12
C SER A 187 9.64 22.20 -4.08
N THR A 188 10.28 21.61 -5.10
CA THR A 188 10.63 20.18 -5.13
C THR A 188 11.49 19.80 -3.94
N ILE A 189 12.56 20.55 -3.66
CA ILE A 189 13.47 20.28 -2.54
C ILE A 189 12.77 20.38 -1.19
N ARG A 190 11.87 21.36 -1.01
CA ARG A 190 11.04 21.45 0.20
C ARG A 190 10.15 20.22 0.37
N GLY A 191 9.49 19.78 -0.70
CA GLY A 191 8.70 18.55 -0.70
C GLY A 191 9.55 17.34 -0.29
N CYS A 192 10.73 17.17 -0.89
CA CYS A 192 11.66 16.11 -0.52
C CYS A 192 12.12 16.20 0.94
N LEU A 193 12.38 17.41 1.46
CA LEU A 193 12.77 17.62 2.86
C LEU A 193 11.67 17.23 3.84
N HIS A 194 10.41 17.54 3.54
CA HIS A 194 9.27 17.10 4.36
C HIS A 194 9.19 15.57 4.43
N ILE A 195 9.25 14.90 3.27
CA ILE A 195 9.25 13.44 3.20
C ILE A 195 10.44 12.85 3.98
N LEU A 196 11.65 13.40 3.81
CA LEU A 196 12.84 12.92 4.54
C LEU A 196 12.71 13.07 6.05
N ARG A 197 12.09 14.16 6.54
CA ARG A 197 11.84 14.37 7.96
C ARG A 197 10.84 13.35 8.51
N ASP A 198 9.74 13.13 7.80
CA ASP A 198 8.70 12.18 8.21
C ASP A 198 9.25 10.75 8.24
N VAL A 199 9.89 10.31 7.14
CA VAL A 199 10.51 8.97 7.05
C VAL A 199 11.56 8.78 8.15
N ARG A 200 12.35 9.81 8.46
CA ARG A 200 13.34 9.75 9.54
C ARG A 200 12.69 9.62 10.92
N VAL A 201 11.64 10.40 11.21
CA VAL A 201 10.89 10.30 12.47
C VAL A 201 10.28 8.92 12.61
N TRP A 202 9.68 8.38 11.54
CA TRP A 202 9.11 7.04 11.54
C TRP A 202 10.17 5.96 11.76
N THR A 203 11.29 6.02 11.02
CA THR A 203 12.41 5.10 11.18
C THR A 203 12.98 5.18 12.60
N LYS A 204 13.05 6.38 13.19
CA LYS A 204 13.45 6.57 14.59
C LYS A 204 12.47 5.87 15.53
N ASN A 205 11.16 6.09 15.37
CA ASN A 205 10.14 5.50 16.23
C ASN A 205 10.15 3.96 16.16
N ILE A 206 10.31 3.39 14.97
CA ILE A 206 10.49 1.94 14.77
C ILE A 206 11.77 1.45 15.48
N CYS A 207 12.88 2.18 15.36
CA CYS A 207 14.12 1.86 16.07
C CYS A 207 13.98 2.00 17.60
N CYS A 208 13.10 2.86 18.10
CA CYS A 208 12.97 3.20 19.52
C CYS A 208 11.94 2.33 20.27
N ILE A 209 11.31 1.35 19.62
CA ILE A 209 10.40 0.41 20.30
C ILE A 209 11.14 -0.25 21.49
N PRO A 210 10.61 -0.15 22.73
CA PRO A 210 11.31 -0.57 23.93
C PRO A 210 11.63 -2.08 23.95
N ARG A 211 12.85 -2.40 24.39
CA ARG A 211 13.41 -3.77 24.43
C ARG A 211 12.74 -4.68 25.46
N TRP A 212 12.24 -4.11 26.55
CA TRP A 212 11.68 -4.85 27.68
C TRP A 212 10.22 -4.49 27.87
N ILE A 213 9.34 -5.47 28.10
CA ILE A 213 7.95 -5.24 28.49
C ILE A 213 8.03 -4.44 29.78
N GLN A 214 7.64 -3.17 29.76
CA GLN A 214 7.35 -2.49 31.02
C GLN A 214 6.12 -3.20 31.56
N VAL A 215 6.36 -4.19 32.42
CA VAL A 215 5.36 -4.73 33.30
C VAL A 215 5.16 -3.61 34.32
N GLU A 216 4.32 -2.63 33.96
CA GLU A 216 3.79 -1.73 34.97
C GLU A 216 3.03 -2.59 35.99
N ASP A 217 3.19 -2.23 37.26
CA ASP A 217 2.85 -2.99 38.46
C ASP A 217 1.69 -4.00 38.31
N SER A 218 1.90 -5.17 38.91
CA SER A 218 1.14 -6.42 38.87
C SER A 218 -0.36 -6.37 39.22
N ASN A 219 -0.98 -5.19 39.27
CA ASN A 219 -2.38 -4.98 39.64
C ASN A 219 -3.27 -4.38 38.53
N ARG A 220 -2.76 -4.18 37.31
CA ARG A 220 -3.62 -3.94 36.15
C ARG A 220 -3.64 -5.19 35.29
N ASP A 221 -4.84 -5.72 35.06
CA ASP A 221 -5.12 -6.69 34.00
C ASP A 221 -4.75 -6.06 32.65
N ILE A 222 -3.47 -6.13 32.29
CA ILE A 222 -2.99 -5.75 30.97
C ILE A 222 -3.44 -6.87 30.04
N SER A 223 -4.65 -6.71 29.49
CA SER A 223 -5.08 -7.52 28.35
C SER A 223 -3.94 -7.48 27.32
N MET A 224 -3.50 -8.65 26.84
CA MET A 224 -2.42 -8.73 25.86
C MET A 224 -2.70 -7.95 24.56
N ALA A 225 -3.94 -7.46 24.38
CA ALA A 225 -4.41 -6.70 23.22
C ALA A 225 -3.80 -5.29 23.10
N GLU A 226 -3.48 -4.60 24.20
CA GLU A 226 -2.98 -3.21 24.15
C GLU A 226 -1.45 -3.09 24.03
N ASN A 227 -0.74 -4.21 24.05
CA ASN A 227 0.71 -4.20 23.87
C ASN A 227 1.08 -3.80 22.43
N ASN A 228 1.41 -2.51 22.29
CA ASN A 228 2.02 -1.86 21.13
C ASN A 228 3.42 -2.43 20.80
N ARG A 229 3.50 -3.73 20.50
CA ARG A 229 4.74 -4.40 20.13
C ARG A 229 4.64 -5.13 18.80
N LEU A 230 5.77 -5.06 18.12
CA LEU A 230 6.24 -5.86 16.99
C LEU A 230 5.89 -5.33 15.59
N PHE A 231 6.85 -4.63 14.99
CA PHE A 231 7.02 -4.62 13.54
C PHE A 231 7.58 -5.99 13.14
N VAL A 232 6.70 -6.93 12.78
CA VAL A 232 7.12 -8.17 12.11
C VAL A 232 7.25 -7.84 10.63
N ALA A 233 8.47 -7.55 10.19
CA ALA A 233 8.79 -7.57 8.77
C ALA A 233 9.29 -8.98 8.43
N GLY A 234 8.40 -9.76 7.84
CA GLY A 234 8.73 -10.94 7.06
C GLY A 234 8.17 -10.77 5.66
N ASP A 235 8.69 -11.53 4.70
CA ASP A 235 8.31 -11.47 3.28
C ASP A 235 6.83 -11.84 3.01
N ALA A 236 6.06 -12.20 4.05
CA ALA A 236 4.69 -12.70 3.94
C ALA A 236 3.58 -11.75 4.45
N ALA A 237 3.86 -10.70 5.24
CA ALA A 237 2.86 -9.67 5.61
C ALA A 237 3.45 -8.58 6.52
N ILE A 238 2.85 -7.37 6.48
CA ILE A 238 2.94 -6.35 7.53
C ILE A 238 1.87 -6.71 8.58
N TYR A 239 2.29 -7.29 9.71
CA TYR A 239 1.34 -7.85 10.69
C TYR A 239 0.70 -6.84 11.65
N LYS A 240 1.14 -5.57 11.70
CA LYS A 240 0.51 -4.57 12.58
C LYS A 240 0.65 -3.14 12.05
N ILE A 241 -0.47 -2.55 11.67
CA ILE A 241 -0.65 -1.11 11.43
C ILE A 241 -0.93 -0.48 12.81
N PRO A 242 -0.20 0.56 13.26
CA PRO A 242 -0.48 1.19 14.55
C PRO A 242 -1.93 1.66 14.65
N ASN A 243 -2.58 1.54 15.83
CA ASN A 243 -3.92 2.09 16.03
C ASN A 243 -3.92 3.60 15.71
N GLY A 244 -4.90 4.05 14.90
CA GLY A 244 -4.97 5.42 14.37
C GLY A 244 -4.15 5.66 13.10
N PHE A 245 -3.35 4.69 12.64
CA PHE A 245 -2.62 4.78 11.37
C PHE A 245 -3.56 4.35 10.24
N ALA A 246 -4.49 5.23 9.87
CA ALA A 246 -5.44 5.00 8.80
C ALA A 246 -4.76 5.12 7.42
N ILE A 247 -3.88 4.16 7.09
CA ILE A 247 -3.16 4.12 5.81
C ILE A 247 -4.13 4.19 4.63
N HIS A 248 -5.31 3.60 4.79
CA HIS A 248 -6.38 3.64 3.83
C HIS A 248 -6.98 5.06 3.69
N GLU A 249 -7.10 5.83 4.76
CA GLU A 249 -7.54 7.24 4.71
C GLU A 249 -6.47 8.15 4.12
N ILE A 250 -5.19 7.95 4.48
CA ILE A 250 -4.07 8.72 3.90
C ILE A 250 -4.00 8.45 2.39
N TRP A 251 -4.06 7.18 1.98
CA TRP A 251 -4.08 6.79 0.58
C TRP A 251 -5.32 7.32 -0.13
N ARG A 252 -6.50 7.23 0.48
CA ARG A 252 -7.75 7.81 -0.05
C ARG A 252 -7.62 9.32 -0.22
N GLY A 253 -7.04 10.04 0.74
CA GLY A 253 -6.79 11.48 0.68
C GLY A 253 -5.84 11.86 -0.45
N PHE A 254 -4.75 11.09 -0.62
CA PHE A 254 -3.84 11.25 -1.76
C PHE A 254 -4.56 11.00 -3.10
N CYS A 255 -5.30 9.89 -3.24
CA CYS A 255 -6.04 9.56 -4.45
C CYS A 255 -7.11 10.61 -4.78
N ASN A 256 -7.80 11.15 -3.78
CA ASN A 256 -8.80 12.22 -3.97
C ASN A 256 -8.13 13.51 -4.45
N THR A 257 -7.01 13.89 -3.83
CA THR A 257 -6.20 15.04 -4.25
C THR A 257 -5.70 14.86 -5.68
N GLU A 258 -5.13 13.69 -6.00
CA GLU A 258 -4.66 13.36 -7.34
C GLU A 258 -5.79 13.45 -8.38
N LYS A 259 -6.96 12.88 -8.09
CA LYS A 259 -8.16 12.96 -8.95
C LYS A 259 -8.57 14.41 -9.18
N GLU A 260 -8.67 15.21 -8.11
CA GLU A 260 -9.04 16.63 -8.18
C GLU A 260 -8.08 17.42 -9.08
N TYR A 261 -6.78 17.34 -8.83
CA TYR A 261 -5.78 18.05 -9.63
C TYR A 261 -5.67 17.53 -11.05
N ARG A 262 -5.90 16.23 -11.28
CA ARG A 262 -5.98 15.64 -12.62
C ARG A 262 -7.15 16.22 -13.41
N VAL A 263 -8.33 16.36 -12.80
CA VAL A 263 -9.50 17.01 -13.42
C VAL A 263 -9.22 18.48 -13.70
N LYS A 264 -8.65 19.24 -12.74
CA LYS A 264 -8.28 20.65 -12.93
C LYS A 264 -7.27 20.82 -14.09
N PHE A 265 -6.25 19.99 -14.15
CA PHE A 265 -5.25 20.01 -15.21
C PHE A 265 -5.87 19.75 -16.60
N ARG A 266 -6.78 18.77 -16.69
CA ARG A 266 -7.50 18.44 -17.93
C ARG A 266 -8.42 19.58 -18.36
N ASN A 267 -9.19 20.14 -17.43
CA ASN A 267 -10.08 21.27 -17.71
C ASN A 267 -9.28 22.50 -18.18
N MET A 268 -8.13 22.77 -17.56
CA MET A 268 -7.22 23.84 -17.99
C MET A 268 -6.73 23.63 -19.43
N LEU A 269 -6.41 22.40 -19.83
CA LEU A 269 -5.96 22.10 -21.19
C LEU A 269 -7.08 22.26 -22.22
N MET A 270 -8.32 21.88 -21.87
CA MET A 270 -9.49 22.05 -22.73
C MET A 270 -9.92 23.51 -22.85
N ALA A 271 -9.82 24.30 -21.77
CA ALA A 271 -10.23 25.70 -21.72
C ALA A 271 -9.31 26.63 -22.54
N ARG A 272 -8.02 26.32 -22.65
CA ARG A 272 -7.03 27.16 -23.35
C ARG A 272 -7.18 27.18 -24.88
N GLN A 273 -8.21 26.55 -25.44
CA GLN A 273 -8.38 26.33 -26.89
C GLN A 273 -7.15 25.73 -27.58
N THR A 274 -6.19 25.20 -26.81
CA THR A 274 -5.07 24.45 -27.36
C THR A 274 -5.64 23.28 -28.13
N PRO A 275 -5.28 23.09 -29.41
CA PRO A 275 -5.77 21.95 -30.16
C PRO A 275 -5.41 20.68 -29.40
N TRP A 276 -6.40 19.81 -29.22
CA TRP A 276 -6.23 18.50 -28.64
C TRP A 276 -5.78 17.53 -29.74
N PRO A 277 -4.68 16.78 -29.57
CA PRO A 277 -3.75 16.73 -28.43
C PRO A 277 -2.85 17.98 -28.37
N PRO A 278 -2.46 18.47 -27.17
CA PRO A 278 -1.55 19.61 -27.09
C PRO A 278 -0.30 19.25 -27.88
N TYR A 279 0.05 20.11 -28.85
CA TYR A 279 1.23 19.91 -29.69
C TYR A 279 2.39 19.47 -28.81
N SER A 280 3.13 18.45 -29.24
CA SER A 280 4.34 17.98 -28.57
C SER A 280 5.25 19.19 -28.37
N ILE A 281 5.24 19.74 -27.16
CA ILE A 281 6.03 20.91 -26.80
C ILE A 281 7.48 20.48 -26.98
N GLY A 282 8.07 20.94 -28.08
CA GLY A 282 9.50 20.99 -28.34
C GLY A 282 10.29 19.73 -27.99
N ASN A 283 10.32 18.76 -28.90
CA ASN A 283 11.60 18.20 -29.36
C ASN A 283 11.38 17.33 -30.59
N LYS A 284 11.68 17.88 -31.78
CA LYS A 284 11.81 17.11 -33.03
C LYS A 284 12.91 16.03 -32.93
N SER A 285 13.71 16.02 -31.87
CA SER A 285 14.86 15.15 -31.67
C SER A 285 14.56 13.83 -30.94
N SER A 286 13.41 13.68 -30.27
CA SER A 286 13.00 12.39 -29.71
C SER A 286 11.84 11.82 -30.52
N LYS A 287 12.14 10.82 -31.36
CA LYS A 287 11.15 9.91 -31.97
C LYS A 287 10.44 9.07 -30.88
N SER A 288 9.87 9.72 -29.87
CA SER A 288 9.01 9.03 -28.92
C SER A 288 7.84 8.45 -29.71
N GLN A 289 7.69 7.13 -29.64
CA GLN A 289 6.70 6.39 -30.40
C GLN A 289 5.32 6.95 -30.08
N GLN A 290 4.72 7.63 -31.06
CA GLN A 290 3.32 8.02 -30.99
C GLN A 290 2.47 6.75 -31.10
N LEU A 291 1.40 6.69 -30.32
CA LEU A 291 0.46 5.58 -30.32
C LEU A 291 -0.90 6.11 -30.79
N ALA A 292 -1.53 5.41 -31.73
CA ALA A 292 -2.88 5.73 -32.17
C ALA A 292 -3.91 5.34 -31.11
N CYS A 293 -4.87 6.22 -30.86
CA CYS A 293 -6.00 5.92 -29.99
C CYS A 293 -6.89 4.84 -30.62
N ALA A 294 -7.18 3.76 -29.90
CA ALA A 294 -8.04 2.66 -30.38
C ALA A 294 -9.52 3.08 -30.62
N LEU A 295 -9.92 4.31 -30.25
CA LEU A 295 -11.29 4.80 -30.37
C LEU A 295 -11.45 5.99 -31.32
N CYS A 296 -10.43 6.82 -31.48
CA CYS A 296 -10.50 8.01 -32.33
C CYS A 296 -9.33 8.15 -33.31
N ASP A 297 -8.44 7.14 -33.36
CA ASP A 297 -7.26 7.05 -34.22
C ASP A 297 -6.24 8.19 -34.10
N VAL A 298 -6.45 9.15 -33.20
CA VAL A 298 -5.51 10.24 -32.94
C VAL A 298 -4.21 9.68 -32.36
N SER A 299 -3.11 9.95 -33.05
CA SER A 299 -1.75 9.62 -32.61
C SER A 299 -1.24 10.60 -31.56
N VAL A 300 -0.97 10.11 -30.36
CA VAL A 300 -0.47 10.91 -29.24
C VAL A 300 0.71 10.24 -28.56
N GLY A 301 1.53 11.01 -27.84
CA GLY A 301 2.59 10.45 -27.01
C GLY A 301 2.04 9.58 -25.87
N LYS A 302 2.82 8.59 -25.41
CA LYS A 302 2.44 7.63 -24.34
C LYS A 302 1.89 8.29 -23.07
N ALA A 303 2.32 9.50 -22.73
CA ALA A 303 1.83 10.27 -21.57
C ALA A 303 0.33 10.63 -21.65
N TRP A 304 -0.24 10.66 -22.86
CA TRP A 304 -1.66 10.97 -23.13
C TRP A 304 -2.52 9.73 -23.35
N MET A 305 -1.87 8.55 -23.33
CA MET A 305 -2.51 7.26 -23.51
C MET A 305 -2.78 6.63 -22.16
N SER A 306 -4.00 6.14 -22.00
CA SER A 306 -4.41 5.29 -20.89
C SER A 306 -4.25 3.81 -21.28
N ARG A 307 -4.87 2.91 -20.52
CA ARG A 307 -4.84 1.45 -20.80
C ARG A 307 -5.44 1.15 -22.19
N ASN A 308 -5.05 0.01 -22.76
CA ASN A 308 -5.57 -0.50 -24.05
C ASN A 308 -5.52 0.50 -25.21
N GLN A 309 -4.47 1.33 -25.22
CA GLN A 309 -4.28 2.36 -26.25
C GLN A 309 -5.46 3.33 -26.39
N VAL A 310 -6.15 3.67 -25.29
CA VAL A 310 -7.23 4.67 -25.32
C VAL A 310 -6.67 6.02 -24.87
N CYS A 311 -6.82 7.07 -25.70
CA CYS A 311 -6.42 8.41 -25.28
C CYS A 311 -7.33 8.89 -24.14
N TRP A 312 -6.77 9.67 -23.22
CA TRP A 312 -7.48 10.11 -22.02
C TRP A 312 -8.80 10.87 -22.28
N LYS A 313 -8.96 11.51 -23.46
CA LYS A 313 -10.16 12.26 -23.85
C LYS A 313 -11.30 11.30 -24.17
N CYS A 314 -11.01 10.27 -24.97
CA CYS A 314 -11.98 9.21 -25.23
C CYS A 314 -12.30 8.44 -23.94
N ALA A 315 -11.30 8.20 -23.09
CA ALA A 315 -11.52 7.57 -21.79
C ALA A 315 -12.51 8.37 -20.94
N ASP A 316 -12.30 9.68 -20.80
CA ASP A 316 -13.19 10.55 -20.00
C ASP A 316 -14.58 10.66 -20.63
N GLN A 317 -14.68 10.85 -21.94
CA GLN A 317 -15.98 10.94 -22.63
C GLN A 317 -16.85 9.69 -22.44
N ILE A 318 -16.24 8.50 -22.48
CA ILE A 318 -16.95 7.24 -22.25
C ILE A 318 -17.28 7.06 -20.78
N LYS A 319 -16.36 7.42 -19.87
CA LYS A 319 -16.61 7.39 -18.42
C LYS A 319 -17.75 8.32 -18.01
N CYS A 320 -17.86 9.51 -18.60
CA CYS A 320 -18.99 10.42 -18.37
C CYS A 320 -20.34 9.85 -18.79
N ARG A 321 -20.37 8.81 -19.64
CA ARG A 321 -21.59 8.07 -20.00
C ARG A 321 -21.87 6.88 -19.07
N GLY A 322 -21.08 6.70 -18.01
CA GLY A 322 -21.19 5.56 -17.10
C GLY A 322 -20.62 4.26 -17.65
N LEU A 323 -19.80 4.33 -18.71
CA LEU A 323 -19.30 3.15 -19.42
C LEU A 323 -17.79 2.96 -19.23
N CYS A 324 -17.32 1.71 -19.34
CA CYS A 324 -15.91 1.38 -19.29
C CYS A 324 -15.20 1.71 -20.61
N PRO A 325 -14.17 2.59 -20.63
CA PRO A 325 -13.48 2.93 -21.87
C PRO A 325 -12.51 1.85 -22.37
N TYR A 326 -12.15 0.88 -21.54
CA TYR A 326 -11.07 -0.06 -21.83
C TYR A 326 -11.55 -1.45 -22.23
N GLU A 327 -12.82 -1.76 -22.03
CA GLU A 327 -13.41 -3.05 -22.39
C GLU A 327 -14.22 -2.96 -23.69
N LYS A 328 -14.24 -4.07 -24.42
CA LYS A 328 -14.98 -4.19 -25.68
C LYS A 328 -16.48 -4.02 -25.41
N GLY A 329 -17.14 -3.17 -26.19
CA GLY A 329 -18.58 -2.88 -26.04
C GLY A 329 -18.91 -1.88 -24.94
N HIS A 330 -17.90 -1.35 -24.24
CA HIS A 330 -18.06 -0.31 -23.22
C HIS A 330 -19.13 -0.62 -22.16
N PRO A 331 -19.00 -1.73 -21.42
CA PRO A 331 -20.00 -2.14 -20.45
C PRO A 331 -20.14 -1.14 -19.28
N ALA A 332 -21.32 -1.12 -18.66
CA ALA A 332 -21.68 -0.25 -17.54
C ALA A 332 -21.09 -0.71 -16.18
N TYR A 333 -19.83 -1.13 -16.15
CA TYR A 333 -19.13 -1.57 -14.93
C TYR A 333 -18.45 -0.41 -14.19
N LEU A 334 -18.86 0.82 -14.48
CA LEU A 334 -18.27 2.03 -13.92
C LEU A 334 -18.95 2.40 -12.61
N CYS A 335 -18.16 2.64 -11.57
CA CYS A 335 -18.62 3.28 -10.36
C CYS A 335 -19.06 4.73 -10.69
N PRO A 336 -20.28 5.16 -10.31
CA PRO A 336 -20.78 6.50 -10.58
C PRO A 336 -20.14 7.54 -9.64
N HIS A 337 -19.69 7.12 -8.44
CA HIS A 337 -19.07 7.99 -7.44
C HIS A 337 -17.62 8.34 -7.82
N ASP A 338 -16.89 7.36 -8.38
CA ASP A 338 -15.45 7.48 -8.64
C ASP A 338 -15.06 7.44 -10.12
N LEU A 339 -16.03 7.26 -11.02
CA LEU A 339 -15.82 7.09 -12.47
C LEU A 339 -14.70 6.09 -12.80
N SER A 340 -14.65 5.01 -12.02
CA SER A 340 -13.61 3.98 -12.08
C SER A 340 -14.25 2.62 -12.31
N CYS A 341 -13.68 1.82 -13.21
CA CYS A 341 -14.25 0.53 -13.60
C CYS A 341 -13.88 -0.58 -12.60
N PHE A 342 -14.88 -1.31 -12.10
CA PHE A 342 -14.67 -2.42 -11.14
C PHE A 342 -13.80 -3.53 -11.73
N SER A 343 -13.98 -3.84 -13.02
CA SER A 343 -13.26 -4.90 -13.71
C SER A 343 -11.81 -4.50 -14.06
N CYS A 344 -11.64 -3.58 -15.00
CA CYS A 344 -10.33 -3.33 -15.58
C CYS A 344 -9.45 -2.38 -14.76
N GLU A 345 -10.01 -1.54 -13.88
CA GLU A 345 -9.24 -0.63 -13.00
C GLU A 345 -9.09 -1.19 -11.57
N GLY A 346 -9.73 -2.32 -11.29
CA GLY A 346 -9.64 -2.99 -10.00
C GLY A 346 -10.25 -2.19 -8.86
N HIS A 347 -11.29 -1.41 -9.15
CA HIS A 347 -11.91 -0.49 -8.22
C HIS A 347 -12.81 -1.24 -7.21
N SER A 348 -12.97 -0.66 -6.02
CA SER A 348 -13.90 -1.08 -4.96
C SER A 348 -14.61 0.17 -4.45
N CYS A 349 -15.92 0.10 -4.23
CA CYS A 349 -16.72 1.23 -3.77
C CYS A 349 -17.76 0.78 -2.76
N LEU A 350 -17.65 1.28 -1.52
CA LEU A 350 -18.58 0.97 -0.43
C LEU A 350 -19.98 1.55 -0.68
N GLU A 351 -20.08 2.72 -1.32
CA GLU A 351 -21.37 3.33 -1.66
C GLU A 351 -22.13 2.50 -2.71
N CYS A 352 -21.41 1.96 -3.71
CA CYS A 352 -21.98 0.99 -4.66
C CYS A 352 -22.15 -0.40 -4.07
N ARG A 353 -21.51 -0.67 -2.92
CA ARG A 353 -21.46 -1.99 -2.27
C ARG A 353 -20.88 -3.07 -3.18
N VAL A 354 -19.91 -2.68 -4.01
CA VAL A 354 -19.15 -3.58 -4.87
C VAL A 354 -17.71 -3.50 -4.42
N LEU A 355 -17.22 -4.59 -3.84
CA LEU A 355 -15.85 -4.73 -3.40
C LEU A 355 -15.14 -5.71 -4.33
N ARG A 356 -13.90 -5.42 -4.66
CA ARG A 356 -13.03 -6.35 -5.37
C ARG A 356 -12.15 -7.06 -4.36
N GLY A 357 -12.10 -8.38 -4.42
CA GLY A 357 -11.41 -9.18 -3.42
C GLY A 357 -11.22 -10.63 -3.82
N ASP A 358 -10.52 -11.34 -2.95
CA ASP A 358 -10.27 -12.77 -3.04
C ASP A 358 -10.96 -13.53 -1.91
N GLY A 359 -10.61 -14.82 -1.75
CA GLY A 359 -11.15 -15.65 -0.68
C GLY A 359 -10.83 -15.14 0.73
N THR A 360 -9.66 -14.51 0.90
CA THR A 360 -9.25 -13.91 2.17
C THR A 360 -10.09 -12.68 2.48
N THR A 361 -10.23 -11.78 1.50
CA THR A 361 -11.10 -10.60 1.61
C THR A 361 -12.51 -11.03 1.98
N PHE A 362 -13.03 -12.06 1.32
CA PHE A 362 -14.36 -12.59 1.60
C PHE A 362 -14.52 -13.15 3.03
N LEU A 363 -13.53 -13.87 3.54
CA LEU A 363 -13.52 -14.35 4.93
C LEU A 363 -13.48 -13.20 5.93
N GLU A 364 -12.60 -12.22 5.72
CA GLU A 364 -12.53 -11.01 6.53
C GLU A 364 -13.87 -10.28 6.55
N MET A 365 -14.57 -10.21 5.41
CA MET A 365 -15.90 -9.60 5.36
C MET A 365 -16.93 -10.36 6.20
N LEU A 366 -16.89 -11.70 6.23
CA LEU A 366 -17.78 -12.49 7.06
C LEU A 366 -17.47 -12.35 8.55
N GLU A 367 -16.19 -12.37 8.93
CA GLU A 367 -15.73 -12.24 10.31
C GLU A 367 -15.93 -10.83 10.87
N LEU A 368 -15.66 -9.81 10.04
CA LEU A 368 -15.79 -8.39 10.37
C LEU A 368 -17.14 -7.81 9.96
N GLY A 369 -18.10 -8.62 9.48
CA GLY A 369 -19.50 -8.27 9.23
C GLY A 369 -19.69 -6.80 8.96
N ILE A 370 -19.15 -6.40 7.80
CA ILE A 370 -18.75 -5.00 7.54
C ILE A 370 -19.78 -4.02 8.06
N MET A 371 -19.28 -3.05 8.85
CA MET A 371 -19.96 -1.83 9.21
C MET A 371 -20.32 -1.01 7.95
N ILE A 372 -21.38 -1.39 7.24
CA ILE A 372 -22.08 -0.46 6.36
C ILE A 372 -23.07 0.29 7.24
N GLN A 373 -22.56 1.23 8.04
CA GLN A 373 -23.40 2.29 8.57
C GLN A 373 -23.85 3.12 7.37
N ARG A 374 -25.11 3.01 6.98
CA ARG A 374 -25.74 4.10 6.25
C ARG A 374 -26.09 5.18 7.27
N GLN A 375 -25.70 6.40 6.95
CA GLN A 375 -26.52 7.55 7.30
C GLN A 375 -27.85 7.31 6.60
N ASP A 376 -28.82 6.74 7.30
CA ASP A 376 -30.18 6.73 6.80
C ASP A 376 -30.63 8.20 6.80
N ASP A 377 -30.63 8.81 5.62
CA ASP A 377 -31.01 10.21 5.35
C ASP A 377 -32.51 10.49 5.59
N ASP A 378 -33.23 9.60 6.28
CA ASP A 378 -34.64 9.78 6.65
C ASP A 378 -34.75 10.71 7.87
N GLY A 379 -34.31 11.96 7.69
CA GLY A 379 -35.17 13.11 8.00
C GLY A 379 -35.39 13.54 9.44
N ASP A 380 -34.51 13.25 10.40
CA ASP A 380 -34.50 13.99 11.67
C ASP A 380 -33.07 14.25 12.17
N ALA A 381 -32.49 15.37 11.72
CA ALA A 381 -31.13 15.82 12.02
C ALA A 381 -30.93 16.25 13.50
N THR A 382 -31.78 15.79 14.40
CA THR A 382 -31.98 16.40 15.73
C THR A 382 -31.73 15.45 16.88
N GLN A 383 -30.66 14.64 16.84
CA GLN A 383 -29.85 14.23 18.02
C GLN A 383 -28.83 13.14 17.63
N CYS A 384 -27.62 13.55 17.25
CA CYS A 384 -26.45 12.67 17.29
C CYS A 384 -26.09 12.38 18.75
N LYS A 385 -26.65 11.32 19.34
CA LYS A 385 -26.08 10.70 20.54
C LYS A 385 -24.81 9.95 20.11
N GLN A 386 -23.65 10.46 20.54
CA GLN A 386 -22.32 9.97 20.14
C GLN A 386 -21.88 8.64 20.79
N ASP A 387 -22.75 7.94 21.52
CA ASP A 387 -22.33 6.86 22.42
C ASP A 387 -22.79 5.44 22.03
N GLU A 388 -23.51 5.26 20.93
CA GLU A 388 -23.88 3.91 20.49
C GLU A 388 -22.79 3.32 19.58
N SER A 389 -21.98 2.44 20.19
CA SER A 389 -21.05 1.56 19.48
C SER A 389 -21.73 0.96 18.24
N PRO A 390 -21.09 0.99 17.06
CA PRO A 390 -21.70 0.52 15.82
C PRO A 390 -22.25 -0.89 16.00
N SER A 391 -23.57 -1.05 15.92
CA SER A 391 -24.20 -2.36 16.05
C SER A 391 -23.86 -3.19 14.82
N PHE A 392 -23.08 -4.23 15.04
CA PHE A 392 -22.65 -5.14 13.99
C PHE A 392 -23.77 -6.12 13.66
N THR A 393 -24.28 -6.05 12.43
CA THR A 393 -25.29 -6.99 11.94
C THR A 393 -24.64 -8.05 11.08
N PRO A 394 -24.53 -9.32 11.54
CA PRO A 394 -23.90 -10.38 10.76
C PRO A 394 -24.70 -10.66 9.47
N PHE A 395 -23.99 -11.11 8.43
CA PHE A 395 -24.64 -11.61 7.22
C PHE A 395 -25.44 -12.86 7.56
N THR A 396 -26.66 -12.94 7.01
CA THR A 396 -27.50 -14.13 7.21
C THR A 396 -27.50 -15.06 6.02
N HIS A 397 -27.19 -14.53 4.84
CA HIS A 397 -27.15 -15.28 3.60
C HIS A 397 -25.88 -14.94 2.83
N VAL A 398 -25.34 -15.95 2.16
CA VAL A 398 -24.24 -15.82 1.23
C VAL A 398 -24.66 -16.45 -0.08
N PHE A 399 -24.50 -15.74 -1.18
CA PHE A 399 -24.75 -16.19 -2.53
C PHE A 399 -23.43 -16.29 -3.27
N MET A 400 -23.10 -17.45 -3.84
CA MET A 400 -21.85 -17.67 -4.57
C MET A 400 -22.14 -18.12 -5.99
N ASP A 401 -21.44 -17.57 -6.98
CA ASP A 401 -21.35 -18.24 -8.27
C ASP A 401 -20.51 -19.53 -8.18
N PHE A 402 -20.75 -20.43 -9.12
CA PHE A 402 -20.06 -21.69 -9.23
C PHE A 402 -18.83 -21.62 -10.15
N ASP A 403 -19.01 -21.35 -11.44
CA ASP A 403 -17.93 -21.41 -12.44
C ASP A 403 -16.97 -20.23 -12.28
N GLN A 404 -15.66 -20.46 -12.35
CA GLN A 404 -14.59 -19.45 -12.15
C GLN A 404 -14.63 -18.65 -10.84
N THR A 405 -15.60 -18.91 -9.96
CA THR A 405 -15.69 -18.34 -8.61
C THR A 405 -15.41 -19.41 -7.55
N LEU A 406 -16.34 -20.35 -7.33
CA LEU A 406 -16.14 -21.48 -6.42
C LEU A 406 -15.31 -22.60 -7.05
N SER A 407 -15.51 -22.88 -8.35
CA SER A 407 -14.87 -23.96 -9.09
C SER A 407 -14.04 -23.42 -10.25
N SER A 408 -12.95 -24.13 -10.61
CA SER A 408 -12.17 -23.80 -11.80
C SER A 408 -12.84 -24.19 -13.12
N SER A 409 -14.08 -24.72 -13.10
CA SER A 409 -14.82 -25.01 -14.32
C SER A 409 -15.10 -23.74 -15.11
N LYS A 410 -14.97 -23.81 -16.44
CA LYS A 410 -15.37 -22.74 -17.34
C LYS A 410 -16.89 -22.61 -17.31
N SER A 411 -17.39 -21.39 -17.54
CA SER A 411 -18.82 -21.11 -17.63
C SER A 411 -19.53 -22.12 -18.53
N GLY A 412 -20.55 -22.79 -18.00
CA GLY A 412 -21.31 -23.79 -18.74
C GLY A 412 -20.52 -25.06 -19.08
N GLY A 413 -19.38 -25.33 -18.45
CA GLY A 413 -18.64 -26.60 -18.49
C GLY A 413 -19.12 -27.60 -17.43
N ILE A 414 -19.05 -28.89 -17.70
CA ILE A 414 -19.41 -29.91 -16.70
C ILE A 414 -18.27 -30.00 -15.68
N PRO A 415 -18.51 -29.80 -14.37
CA PRO A 415 -17.46 -29.95 -13.35
C PRO A 415 -16.99 -31.40 -13.29
N ARG A 416 -15.68 -31.57 -13.08
CA ARG A 416 -14.98 -32.85 -13.19
C ARG A 416 -13.98 -32.94 -12.08
N VAL A 417 -14.14 -33.93 -11.21
CA VAL A 417 -13.33 -34.11 -9.99
C VAL A 417 -11.84 -34.30 -10.29
N ASP A 418 -11.52 -34.91 -11.42
CA ASP A 418 -10.16 -35.21 -11.87
C ASP A 418 -9.46 -34.01 -12.55
N ARG A 419 -10.20 -32.99 -12.96
CA ARG A 419 -9.69 -31.88 -13.78
C ARG A 419 -9.85 -30.51 -13.13
N HIS A 420 -10.93 -30.31 -12.39
CA HIS A 420 -11.30 -29.03 -11.82
C HIS A 420 -11.08 -29.03 -10.31
N GLY A 421 -10.70 -27.88 -9.77
CA GLY A 421 -10.52 -27.63 -8.35
C GLY A 421 -11.60 -26.72 -7.80
N CYS A 422 -11.62 -26.57 -6.48
CA CYS A 422 -12.42 -25.57 -5.77
C CYS A 422 -11.52 -24.52 -5.14
N ASN A 423 -12.00 -23.29 -5.02
CA ASN A 423 -11.29 -22.28 -4.24
C ASN A 423 -11.33 -22.69 -2.75
N PRO A 424 -10.18 -22.85 -2.08
CA PRO A 424 -10.14 -23.44 -0.74
C PRO A 424 -10.84 -22.58 0.32
N GLN A 425 -10.75 -21.26 0.24
CA GLN A 425 -11.39 -20.34 1.18
C GLN A 425 -12.92 -20.37 1.03
N LEU A 426 -13.44 -20.27 -0.18
CA LEU A 426 -14.89 -20.36 -0.43
C LEU A 426 -15.44 -21.76 -0.08
N LEU A 427 -14.67 -22.82 -0.38
CA LEU A 427 -15.03 -24.19 -0.02
C LEU A 427 -15.11 -24.39 1.49
N GLN A 428 -14.21 -23.78 2.27
CA GLN A 428 -14.25 -23.83 3.74
C GLN A 428 -15.56 -23.27 4.29
N ILE A 429 -15.99 -22.12 3.78
CA ILE A 429 -17.23 -21.45 4.21
C ILE A 429 -18.45 -22.31 3.85
N LEU A 430 -18.45 -22.87 2.65
CA LEU A 430 -19.50 -23.79 2.20
C LEU A 430 -19.57 -25.05 3.08
N LYS A 431 -18.42 -25.63 3.46
CA LYS A 431 -18.35 -26.78 4.38
C LYS A 431 -18.95 -26.44 5.74
N GLN A 432 -18.54 -25.32 6.34
CA GLN A 432 -19.00 -24.92 7.66
C GLN A 432 -20.50 -24.61 7.66
N SER A 433 -21.02 -23.94 6.63
CA SER A 433 -22.47 -23.69 6.47
C SER A 433 -23.27 -24.98 6.24
N ALA A 434 -22.71 -25.98 5.55
CA ALA A 434 -23.35 -27.28 5.34
C ALA A 434 -23.43 -28.14 6.60
N LEU A 435 -22.56 -27.91 7.59
CA LEU A 435 -22.61 -28.59 8.90
C LEU A 435 -23.74 -28.04 9.80
N GLY A 436 -24.44 -26.98 9.38
CA GLY A 436 -25.58 -26.43 10.12
C GLY A 436 -25.17 -25.61 11.34
N ASP A 437 -23.96 -25.04 11.36
CA ASP A 437 -23.57 -24.10 12.41
C ASP A 437 -24.48 -22.87 12.37
N ALA A 438 -25.30 -22.71 13.41
CA ALA A 438 -26.26 -21.61 13.54
C ALA A 438 -25.62 -20.22 13.57
N LYS A 439 -24.29 -20.13 13.81
CA LYS A 439 -23.56 -18.86 13.80
C LYS A 439 -23.14 -18.40 12.41
N LEU A 440 -23.18 -19.28 11.41
CA LEU A 440 -22.74 -18.97 10.06
C LEU A 440 -23.92 -18.69 9.13
N PRO A 441 -23.72 -17.83 8.11
CA PRO A 441 -24.76 -17.55 7.13
C PRO A 441 -25.16 -18.81 6.36
N GLU A 442 -26.42 -18.83 5.92
CA GLU A 442 -26.90 -19.82 4.97
C GLU A 442 -26.28 -19.55 3.59
N VAL A 443 -25.49 -20.51 3.08
CA VAL A 443 -24.81 -20.37 1.79
C VAL A 443 -25.65 -21.00 0.68
N HIS A 444 -25.90 -20.22 -0.38
CA HIS A 444 -26.55 -20.62 -1.61
C HIS A 444 -25.57 -20.51 -2.79
N ILE A 445 -25.62 -21.48 -3.70
CA ILE A 445 -24.94 -21.41 -4.98
C ILE A 445 -25.95 -20.96 -6.03
N VAL A 446 -25.66 -19.87 -6.76
CA VAL A 446 -26.50 -19.33 -7.83
C VAL A 446 -25.68 -19.25 -9.11
N THR A 447 -25.97 -20.12 -10.07
CA THR A 447 -25.12 -20.31 -11.26
C THR A 447 -25.94 -20.36 -12.55
N ARG A 448 -25.33 -19.95 -13.67
CA ARG A 448 -25.92 -20.05 -15.02
C ARG A 448 -25.83 -21.46 -15.64
N GLN A 449 -25.28 -22.44 -14.92
CA GLN A 449 -25.24 -23.84 -15.35
C GLN A 449 -26.65 -24.37 -15.69
N ASN A 450 -26.71 -25.30 -16.65
CA ASN A 450 -27.96 -25.92 -17.06
C ASN A 450 -28.58 -26.72 -15.89
N HIS A 451 -29.90 -26.66 -15.72
CA HIS A 451 -30.64 -27.36 -14.67
C HIS A 451 -30.40 -28.88 -14.66
N THR A 452 -30.12 -29.48 -15.82
CA THR A 452 -29.76 -30.90 -15.94
C THR A 452 -28.46 -31.27 -15.19
N ARG A 453 -27.64 -30.27 -14.83
CA ARG A 453 -26.32 -30.45 -14.20
C ARG A 453 -26.32 -30.34 -12.69
N VAL A 454 -27.48 -30.12 -12.06
CA VAL A 454 -27.62 -30.02 -10.60
C VAL A 454 -26.96 -31.22 -9.91
N ASN A 455 -27.29 -32.44 -10.33
CA ASN A 455 -26.72 -33.65 -9.72
C ASN A 455 -25.20 -33.75 -9.91
N GLN A 456 -24.67 -33.33 -11.07
CA GLN A 456 -23.24 -33.37 -11.35
C GLN A 456 -22.47 -32.38 -10.47
N ILE A 457 -23.02 -31.17 -10.25
CA ILE A 457 -22.45 -30.18 -9.33
C ILE A 457 -22.49 -30.72 -7.90
N LEU A 458 -23.60 -31.31 -7.45
CA LEU A 458 -23.71 -31.89 -6.12
C LEU A 458 -22.72 -33.05 -5.92
N THR A 459 -22.60 -33.97 -6.87
CA THR A 459 -21.61 -35.05 -6.83
C THR A 459 -20.17 -34.51 -6.81
N PHE A 460 -19.89 -33.46 -7.59
CA PHE A 460 -18.60 -32.80 -7.57
C PHE A 460 -18.30 -32.20 -6.19
N LEU A 461 -19.23 -31.46 -5.59
CA LEU A 461 -19.07 -30.87 -4.26
C LEU A 461 -18.95 -31.94 -3.15
N ASP A 462 -19.71 -33.02 -3.25
CA ASP A 462 -19.64 -34.16 -2.31
C ASP A 462 -18.25 -34.80 -2.33
N ALA A 463 -17.62 -34.92 -3.51
CA ALA A 463 -16.24 -35.39 -3.62
C ALA A 463 -15.23 -34.48 -2.89
N PHE A 464 -15.52 -33.18 -2.78
CA PHE A 464 -14.73 -32.23 -1.97
C PHE A 464 -15.14 -32.19 -0.49
N GLY A 465 -16.07 -33.06 -0.06
CA GLY A 465 -16.55 -33.15 1.30
C GLY A 465 -17.64 -32.15 1.66
N VAL A 466 -18.42 -31.67 0.68
CA VAL A 466 -19.55 -30.77 0.88
C VAL A 466 -20.85 -31.45 0.49
N LYS A 467 -21.70 -31.73 1.49
CA LYS A 467 -23.07 -32.22 1.28
C LYS A 467 -24.05 -31.06 1.23
N LEU A 468 -24.13 -30.39 0.07
CA LEU A 468 -25.04 -29.25 -0.11
C LEU A 468 -26.48 -29.74 -0.37
N PRO A 469 -27.49 -29.29 0.39
CA PRO A 469 -28.88 -29.57 0.06
C PRO A 469 -29.26 -29.04 -1.31
N LYS A 470 -30.05 -29.80 -2.08
CA LYS A 470 -30.51 -29.38 -3.43
C LYS A 470 -31.24 -28.04 -3.41
N SER A 471 -31.95 -27.71 -2.32
CA SER A 471 -32.62 -26.42 -2.12
C SER A 471 -31.67 -25.21 -2.01
N ARG A 472 -30.36 -25.45 -1.83
CA ARG A 472 -29.33 -24.41 -1.77
C ARG A 472 -28.52 -24.29 -3.07
N LEU A 473 -28.83 -25.07 -4.10
CA LEU A 473 -28.19 -25.00 -5.42
C LEU A 473 -29.20 -24.56 -6.48
N HIS A 474 -29.00 -23.36 -7.02
CA HIS A 474 -29.89 -22.71 -7.98
C HIS A 474 -29.21 -22.62 -9.35
N CYS A 475 -29.58 -23.52 -10.26
CA CYS A 475 -29.11 -23.53 -11.64
C CYS A 475 -30.13 -22.82 -12.55
N LEU A 476 -29.79 -21.61 -13.01
CA LEU A 476 -30.68 -20.78 -13.84
C LEU A 476 -30.78 -21.25 -15.29
N GLY A 477 -29.80 -22.00 -15.78
CA GLY A 477 -29.84 -22.73 -17.05
C GLY A 477 -30.48 -22.01 -18.24
N GLY A 478 -29.83 -20.99 -18.78
CA GLY A 478 -30.26 -20.30 -20.02
C GLY A 478 -31.67 -19.67 -19.98
N THR A 479 -32.34 -19.68 -18.82
CA THR A 479 -33.61 -18.97 -18.65
C THR A 479 -33.40 -17.46 -18.74
N ALA A 480 -34.49 -16.73 -18.92
CA ALA A 480 -34.47 -15.27 -18.87
C ALA A 480 -34.18 -14.72 -17.45
N GLU A 481 -34.28 -15.58 -16.42
CA GLU A 481 -34.04 -15.20 -15.03
C GLU A 481 -32.56 -14.88 -14.78
N THR A 482 -32.30 -13.72 -14.22
CA THR A 482 -30.98 -13.25 -13.82
C THR A 482 -30.60 -13.75 -12.41
N LYS A 483 -29.30 -13.78 -12.09
CA LYS A 483 -28.86 -14.08 -10.71
C LYS A 483 -29.44 -13.09 -9.70
N ALA A 484 -29.53 -11.82 -10.09
CA ALA A 484 -30.12 -10.77 -9.28
C ALA A 484 -31.58 -11.07 -8.89
N GLU A 485 -32.41 -11.45 -9.87
CA GLU A 485 -33.81 -11.81 -9.63
C GLU A 485 -33.92 -13.03 -8.72
N ARG A 486 -33.12 -14.07 -8.98
CA ARG A 486 -33.13 -15.28 -8.14
C ARG A 486 -32.70 -14.99 -6.70
N ILE A 487 -31.63 -14.21 -6.50
CA ILE A 487 -31.14 -13.80 -5.17
C ILE A 487 -32.23 -13.04 -4.43
N ASN A 488 -32.88 -12.09 -5.09
CA ASN A 488 -33.98 -11.32 -4.50
C ASN A 488 -35.19 -12.22 -4.17
N SER A 489 -35.53 -13.21 -5.00
CA SER A 489 -36.59 -14.19 -4.73
C SER A 489 -36.29 -15.00 -3.46
N ILE A 490 -35.07 -15.53 -3.34
CA ILE A 490 -34.65 -16.31 -2.16
C ILE A 490 -34.71 -15.46 -0.89
N MET A 491 -34.23 -14.21 -0.96
CA MET A 491 -34.28 -13.28 0.16
C MET A 491 -35.72 -12.98 0.61
N MET A 492 -36.66 -12.89 -0.34
CA MET A 492 -38.09 -12.68 -0.05
C MET A 492 -38.76 -13.94 0.53
N GLU A 493 -38.53 -15.11 -0.08
CA GLU A 493 -39.07 -16.41 0.36
C GLU A 493 -38.66 -16.74 1.80
N ARG A 494 -37.43 -16.38 2.18
CA ARG A 494 -36.90 -16.60 3.54
C ARG A 494 -37.27 -15.49 4.53
N GLN A 495 -38.11 -14.54 4.15
CA GLN A 495 -38.51 -13.38 4.97
C GLN A 495 -37.29 -12.62 5.52
N CYS A 496 -36.22 -12.56 4.73
CA CYS A 496 -34.94 -11.94 5.11
C CYS A 496 -34.68 -10.62 4.38
N SER A 497 -35.74 -9.98 3.89
CA SER A 497 -35.66 -8.71 3.14
C SER A 497 -35.03 -7.56 3.92
N LYS A 498 -34.95 -7.62 5.26
CA LYS A 498 -34.26 -6.64 6.12
C LYS A 498 -32.86 -7.09 6.55
N LYS A 499 -32.42 -8.29 6.18
CA LYS A 499 -31.15 -8.85 6.63
C LYS A 499 -30.08 -8.66 5.56
N HIS A 500 -28.84 -8.49 5.99
CA HIS A 500 -27.72 -8.36 5.07
C HIS A 500 -27.34 -9.71 4.46
N ALA A 501 -26.97 -9.65 3.18
CA ALA A 501 -26.46 -10.77 2.41
C ALA A 501 -25.20 -10.36 1.65
N LEU A 502 -24.39 -11.37 1.33
CA LEU A 502 -23.14 -11.20 0.60
C LEU A 502 -23.21 -12.02 -0.69
N PHE A 503 -22.91 -11.39 -1.82
CA PHE A 503 -22.91 -12.01 -3.14
C PHE A 503 -21.48 -12.04 -3.70
N VAL A 504 -21.04 -13.19 -4.22
CA VAL A 504 -19.69 -13.37 -4.80
C VAL A 504 -19.81 -13.90 -6.21
N ASP A 505 -19.14 -13.23 -7.13
CA ASP A 505 -19.11 -13.60 -8.54
C ASP A 505 -17.82 -13.05 -9.19
N ASP A 506 -17.23 -13.78 -10.12
CA ASP A 506 -16.07 -13.34 -10.89
C ASP A 506 -16.47 -12.45 -12.08
N ASN A 507 -17.74 -12.47 -12.46
CA ASN A 507 -18.24 -11.71 -13.58
C ASN A 507 -18.69 -10.30 -13.15
N PRO A 508 -18.05 -9.23 -13.65
CA PRO A 508 -18.45 -7.85 -13.36
C PRO A 508 -19.89 -7.54 -13.77
N ALA A 509 -20.44 -8.21 -14.78
CA ALA A 509 -21.83 -8.02 -15.21
C ALA A 509 -22.85 -8.41 -14.14
N GLU A 510 -22.56 -9.46 -13.37
CA GLU A 510 -23.47 -9.99 -12.36
C GLU A 510 -23.41 -9.14 -11.09
N VAL A 511 -22.20 -8.79 -10.63
CA VAL A 511 -22.01 -7.93 -9.44
C VAL A 511 -22.47 -6.49 -9.66
N CYS A 512 -22.38 -5.99 -10.91
CA CYS A 512 -22.83 -4.64 -11.25
C CYS A 512 -24.29 -4.60 -11.73
N HIS A 513 -25.01 -5.73 -11.75
CA HIS A 513 -26.39 -5.78 -12.20
C HIS A 513 -27.27 -4.88 -11.33
N ASP A 514 -28.14 -4.07 -11.95
CA ASP A 514 -28.95 -3.06 -11.25
C ASP A 514 -29.78 -3.65 -10.10
N GLY A 515 -30.33 -4.85 -10.29
CA GLY A 515 -31.11 -5.55 -9.25
C GLY A 515 -30.31 -5.93 -7.99
N ILE A 516 -28.99 -6.09 -8.09
CA ILE A 516 -28.10 -6.30 -6.93
C ILE A 516 -27.53 -4.97 -6.44
N ARG A 517 -27.03 -4.14 -7.35
CA ARG A 517 -26.39 -2.86 -7.03
C ARG A 517 -27.32 -1.89 -6.32
N ASN A 518 -28.61 -1.88 -6.68
CA ASN A 518 -29.62 -1.07 -6.03
C ASN A 518 -30.17 -1.71 -4.73
N SER A 519 -29.79 -2.95 -4.43
CA SER A 519 -30.23 -3.63 -3.21
C SER A 519 -29.58 -3.02 -1.98
N LYS A 520 -30.41 -2.52 -1.06
CA LYS A 520 -29.96 -1.99 0.24
C LYS A 520 -29.44 -3.08 1.19
N ASN A 521 -29.53 -4.35 0.82
CA ASN A 521 -29.20 -5.46 1.71
C ASN A 521 -28.16 -6.42 1.16
N VAL A 522 -27.74 -6.26 -0.10
CA VAL A 522 -26.70 -7.09 -0.70
C VAL A 522 -25.41 -6.29 -0.84
N ILE A 523 -24.31 -6.89 -0.41
CA ILE A 523 -22.96 -6.45 -0.76
C ILE A 523 -22.42 -7.44 -1.78
N SER A 524 -21.80 -6.94 -2.84
CA SER A 524 -21.21 -7.77 -3.88
C SER A 524 -19.69 -7.78 -3.78
N VAL A 525 -19.10 -8.94 -4.02
CA VAL A 525 -17.66 -9.15 -4.12
C VAL A 525 -17.34 -9.63 -5.53
N LEU A 526 -16.67 -8.77 -6.30
CA LEU A 526 -16.04 -9.14 -7.56
C LEU A 526 -14.81 -9.99 -7.25
N PHE A 527 -14.94 -11.29 -7.44
CA PHE A 527 -13.92 -12.28 -7.10
C PHE A 527 -12.81 -12.30 -8.16
N VAL A 528 -11.54 -12.21 -7.73
CA VAL A 528 -10.41 -12.05 -8.69
C VAL A 528 -9.37 -13.17 -8.65
N THR A 529 -9.48 -14.09 -7.71
CA THR A 529 -8.45 -15.11 -7.48
C THR A 529 -8.69 -16.35 -8.33
N LYS A 530 -7.59 -16.94 -8.81
CA LYS A 530 -7.60 -18.16 -9.62
C LYS A 530 -6.97 -19.36 -8.89
N ASP A 531 -6.84 -19.25 -7.58
CA ASP A 531 -6.29 -20.29 -6.73
C ASP A 531 -7.37 -21.33 -6.47
N PHE A 532 -7.31 -22.42 -7.23
CA PHE A 532 -8.19 -23.57 -7.10
C PHE A 532 -7.38 -24.80 -6.73
N SER A 533 -7.82 -25.50 -5.69
CA SER A 533 -7.18 -26.73 -5.23
C SER A 533 -7.90 -27.94 -5.82
N CYS A 534 -7.15 -28.77 -6.56
CA CYS A 534 -7.62 -30.06 -7.07
C CYS A 534 -7.73 -31.05 -5.91
N LEU A 535 -8.60 -32.05 -6.03
CA LEU A 535 -8.73 -33.12 -5.03
C LEU A 535 -7.43 -33.92 -4.83
N SER A 536 -6.63 -34.09 -5.88
CA SER A 536 -5.30 -34.71 -5.81
C SER A 536 -4.32 -33.95 -4.92
N SER A 537 -4.48 -32.62 -4.81
CA SER A 537 -3.63 -31.75 -4.01
C SER A 537 -4.06 -31.67 -2.55
N ILE A 538 -5.29 -32.09 -2.22
CA ILE A 538 -5.84 -32.07 -0.84
C ILE A 538 -5.54 -33.38 -0.10
N LYS A 539 -5.30 -34.48 -0.82
CA LYS A 539 -4.99 -35.80 -0.24
C LYS A 539 -3.52 -36.01 0.11
N GLN A 540 -2.64 -35.08 -0.29
CA GLN A 540 -1.22 -35.03 0.10
C GLN A 540 -1.08 -34.08 1.28
#